data_AF-A0A1V5NZJ4-F1
#
_entry.id   AF-A0A1V5NZJ4-F1
#
_cell.length_a   1.000
_cell.length_b   1.000
_cell.length_c   1.000
_cell.angle_alpha   90.00
_cell.angle_beta   90.00
_cell.angle_gamma   90.00
#
_symmetry.space_group_name_H-M   'P 1'
#
loop_
_entity.id
_entity.type
_entity.pdbx_description
1 polymer ?
#
loop_
_entity_poly.entity_id
_entity_poly.type
_entity_poly.pdbx_seq_one_letter_code
_entity_poly.pdbx_strand_id
1 'polypeptide(L)'
;MSDKLAKYPNLKKGVPFKKGSSGNPAGRPKKIPELEKLLANVLGEEKNGMTAAEAILRSLIIKAIKGDVRAAEVLLARGYGLPKQNINIDNEVTVVFTRDNASTKYKP
;
A
#
# COMPACT_ATOMS: atom_id res chain seq x y z
N MET A 1 16.02 -32.78 9.82
CA MET A 1 16.51 -31.55 10.50
C MET A 1 17.83 -31.00 9.90
N SER A 2 18.53 -31.72 9.00
CA SER A 2 19.91 -31.38 8.60
C SER A 2 20.04 -30.47 7.36
N ASP A 3 19.08 -30.50 6.43
CA ASP A 3 19.37 -30.04 5.06
C ASP A 3 19.21 -28.54 4.80
N LYS A 4 18.60 -27.78 5.72
CA LYS A 4 18.42 -26.32 5.55
C LYS A 4 19.68 -25.51 5.86
N LEU A 5 20.60 -26.05 6.66
CA LEU A 5 21.84 -25.37 7.05
C LEU A 5 22.91 -25.35 5.94
N ALA A 6 22.87 -26.30 5.00
CA ALA A 6 23.82 -26.35 3.88
C ALA A 6 23.61 -25.21 2.88
N LYS A 7 22.36 -24.76 2.70
CA LYS A 7 21.99 -23.68 1.77
C LYS A 7 22.36 -22.28 2.29
N TYR A 8 22.51 -22.12 3.60
CA TYR A 8 22.80 -20.83 4.25
C TYR A 8 23.93 -21.00 5.29
N PRO A 9 25.21 -21.03 4.86
CA PRO A 9 26.33 -21.36 5.74
C PRO A 9 26.53 -20.36 6.89
N ASN A 10 26.07 -19.12 6.71
CA ASN A 10 26.04 -18.03 7.67
C ASN A 10 24.93 -18.14 8.74
N LEU A 11 24.01 -19.10 8.62
CA LEU A 11 22.98 -19.36 9.64
C LEU A 11 23.44 -20.35 10.73
N LYS A 12 24.67 -20.88 10.66
CA LYS A 12 25.23 -21.70 11.73
C LYS A 12 25.33 -20.87 13.02
N LYS A 13 24.51 -21.24 14.01
CA LYS A 13 24.50 -20.63 15.34
C LYS A 13 25.91 -20.69 15.94
N GLY A 14 26.47 -19.54 16.30
CA GLY A 14 27.80 -19.42 16.94
C GLY A 14 28.95 -19.03 15.99
N VAL A 15 28.73 -18.84 14.70
CA VAL A 15 29.76 -18.33 13.79
C VAL A 15 29.70 -16.80 13.72
N PRO A 16 30.75 -16.07 14.11
CA PRO A 16 30.77 -14.60 14.01
C PRO A 16 30.78 -14.15 12.55
N PHE A 17 30.16 -13.00 12.27
CA PHE A 17 30.21 -12.38 10.94
C PHE A 17 31.64 -11.96 10.59
N LYS A 18 32.04 -12.16 9.33
CA LYS A 18 33.35 -11.71 8.83
C LYS A 18 33.40 -10.18 8.85
N LYS A 19 34.36 -9.60 9.56
CA LYS A 19 34.57 -8.13 9.62
C LYS A 19 34.67 -7.56 8.21
N GLY A 20 33.88 -6.53 7.92
CA GLY A 20 33.79 -5.90 6.59
C GLY A 20 32.82 -6.60 5.61
N SER A 21 32.12 -7.65 6.03
CA SER A 21 31.08 -8.30 5.23
C SER A 21 29.71 -8.14 5.91
N SER A 22 28.70 -7.74 5.12
CA SER A 22 27.31 -7.71 5.60
C SER A 22 26.80 -9.12 5.86
N GLY A 23 26.06 -9.34 6.95
CA GLY A 23 25.35 -10.59 7.20
C GLY A 23 24.29 -10.92 6.13
N ASN A 24 23.92 -9.92 5.33
CA ASN A 24 23.11 -10.06 4.13
C ASN A 24 23.86 -9.44 2.92
N PRO A 25 24.79 -10.19 2.28
CA PRO A 25 25.58 -9.69 1.15
C PRO A 25 24.73 -9.31 -0.06
N ALA A 26 23.59 -9.96 -0.25
CA ALA A 26 22.65 -9.68 -1.35
C ALA A 26 21.75 -8.46 -1.08
N GLY A 27 21.82 -7.88 0.13
CA GLY A 27 20.99 -6.75 0.53
C GLY A 27 19.50 -7.08 0.57
N ARG A 28 18.66 -6.03 0.59
CA ARG A 28 17.21 -6.19 0.47
C ARG A 28 16.91 -6.95 -0.82
N PRO A 29 16.13 -8.05 -0.79
CA PRO A 29 15.73 -8.75 -2.01
C PRO A 29 15.20 -7.75 -3.04
N LYS A 30 15.65 -7.90 -4.29
CA LYS A 30 15.22 -7.03 -5.38
C LYS A 30 13.69 -7.08 -5.49
N LYS A 31 13.07 -5.92 -5.77
CA LYS A 31 11.61 -5.82 -5.99
C LYS A 31 11.19 -6.92 -6.94
N ILE A 32 10.10 -7.62 -6.63
CA ILE A 32 9.55 -8.65 -7.50
C ILE A 32 9.24 -7.97 -8.84
N PRO A 33 9.98 -8.28 -9.92
CA PRO A 33 9.64 -7.75 -11.22
C PRO A 33 8.29 -8.35 -11.62
N GLU A 34 7.38 -7.51 -12.13
CA GLU A 34 6.10 -7.93 -12.71
C GLU A 34 5.07 -8.53 -11.73
N LEU A 35 4.99 -8.01 -10.50
CA LEU A 35 3.98 -8.43 -9.50
C LEU A 35 2.56 -8.49 -10.08
N GLU A 36 2.20 -7.53 -10.93
CA GLU A 36 0.89 -7.47 -11.58
C GLU A 36 0.61 -8.71 -12.46
N LYS A 37 1.58 -9.16 -13.25
CA LYS A 37 1.43 -10.37 -14.07
C LYS A 37 1.29 -11.62 -13.22
N LEU A 38 2.09 -11.72 -12.15
CA LEU A 38 2.00 -12.83 -11.21
C LEU A 38 0.64 -12.87 -10.50
N LEU A 39 0.13 -11.71 -10.09
CA LEU A 39 -1.20 -11.59 -9.49
C LEU A 39 -2.29 -11.96 -10.49
N ALA A 40 -2.22 -11.49 -11.72
CA ALA A 40 -3.19 -11.83 -12.76
C ALA A 40 -3.23 -13.34 -13.02
N ASN A 41 -2.06 -13.99 -13.10
CA ASN A 41 -1.97 -15.44 -13.27
C ASN A 41 -2.62 -16.16 -12.09
N VAL A 42 -2.20 -15.87 -10.86
CA VAL A 42 -2.70 -16.55 -9.65
C VAL A 42 -4.19 -16.31 -9.45
N LEU A 43 -4.69 -15.10 -9.69
CA LEU A 43 -6.10 -14.76 -9.50
C LEU A 43 -7.00 -15.33 -10.61
N GLY A 44 -6.46 -15.48 -11.82
CA GLY A 44 -7.14 -16.06 -12.98
C GLY A 44 -7.12 -17.59 -13.01
N GLU A 45 -6.31 -18.25 -12.17
CA GLU A 45 -6.29 -19.71 -12.07
C GLU A 45 -7.69 -20.25 -11.70
N GLU A 46 -8.23 -21.12 -12.56
CA GLU A 46 -9.51 -21.78 -12.34
C GLU A 46 -9.31 -23.16 -11.70
N LYS A 47 -10.08 -23.42 -10.64
CA LYS A 47 -10.15 -24.72 -10.01
C LYS A 47 -11.61 -25.06 -9.73
N ASN A 48 -12.06 -26.21 -10.24
CA ASN A 48 -13.45 -26.68 -10.10
C ASN A 48 -14.49 -25.67 -10.63
N GLY A 49 -14.19 -25.01 -11.76
CA GLY A 49 -15.09 -24.05 -12.40
C GLY A 49 -15.19 -22.69 -11.70
N MET A 50 -14.23 -22.37 -10.83
CA MET A 50 -14.17 -21.10 -10.10
C MET A 50 -12.76 -20.54 -10.13
N THR A 51 -12.63 -19.24 -10.40
CA THR A 51 -11.33 -18.55 -10.32
C THR A 51 -10.88 -18.39 -8.87
N ALA A 52 -9.58 -18.32 -8.64
CA ALA A 52 -9.05 -18.00 -7.31
C ALA A 52 -9.58 -16.64 -6.78
N ALA A 53 -9.76 -15.65 -7.65
CA ALA A 53 -10.38 -14.38 -7.31
C ALA A 53 -11.81 -14.53 -6.77
N GLU A 54 -12.64 -15.34 -7.43
CA GLU A 54 -14.01 -15.59 -7.01
C GLU A 54 -14.05 -16.33 -5.66
N ALA A 55 -13.17 -17.32 -5.46
CA ALA A 55 -13.07 -18.04 -4.20
C ALA A 55 -12.70 -17.12 -3.02
N ILE A 56 -11.79 -16.17 -3.26
CA ILE A 56 -11.40 -15.15 -2.26
C ILE A 56 -12.59 -14.25 -1.91
N LEU A 57 -13.35 -13.78 -2.90
CA LEU A 57 -14.53 -12.94 -2.66
C LEU A 57 -15.60 -13.68 -1.86
N ARG A 58 -15.89 -14.95 -2.18
CA ARG A 58 -16.83 -15.78 -1.41
C ARG A 58 -16.37 -15.98 0.03
N SER A 59 -15.07 -16.21 0.24
CA SER A 59 -14.48 -16.30 1.59
C SER A 59 -14.63 -15.01 2.38
N LEU A 60 -14.39 -13.85 1.75
CA LEU A 60 -14.61 -12.52 2.34
C LEU A 60 -16.07 -12.32 2.75
N ILE A 61 -17.03 -12.71 1.90
CA ILE A 61 -18.47 -12.64 2.23
C ILE A 61 -18.79 -13.50 3.45
N ILE A 62 -18.29 -14.74 3.51
CA ILE A 62 -18.50 -15.63 4.67
C ILE A 62 -17.92 -15.01 5.95
N LYS A 63 -16.73 -14.40 5.87
CA LYS A 63 -16.12 -13.70 7.02
C LYS A 63 -16.96 -12.50 7.46
N ALA A 64 -17.44 -11.69 6.52
CA ALA A 64 -18.29 -10.55 6.81
C ALA A 64 -19.61 -10.97 7.49
N ILE A 65 -20.25 -12.03 6.99
CA ILE A 65 -21.47 -12.62 7.60
C ILE A 65 -21.19 -13.09 9.04
N LYS A 66 -19.98 -13.61 9.30
CA LYS A 66 -19.56 -14.03 10.65
C LYS A 66 -19.18 -12.86 11.58
N GLY A 67 -19.28 -11.61 11.12
CA GLY A 67 -19.01 -10.42 11.93
C GLY A 67 -17.61 -9.83 11.76
N ASP A 68 -16.84 -10.24 10.76
CA ASP A 68 -15.58 -9.56 10.41
C ASP A 68 -15.89 -8.19 9.78
N VAL A 69 -15.83 -7.15 10.62
CA VAL A 69 -16.14 -5.76 10.23
C VAL A 69 -15.20 -5.28 9.12
N ARG A 70 -13.93 -5.72 9.09
CA ARG A 70 -12.97 -5.33 8.05
C ARG A 70 -13.32 -5.96 6.72
N ALA A 71 -13.73 -7.23 6.72
CA ALA A 71 -14.23 -7.88 5.51
C ALA A 71 -15.47 -7.16 4.96
N ALA A 72 -16.41 -6.78 5.83
CA ALA A 72 -17.61 -6.03 5.45
C ALA A 72 -17.25 -4.64 4.89
N GLU A 73 -16.37 -3.90 5.56
CA GLU A 73 -15.89 -2.58 5.12
C GLU A 73 -15.26 -2.65 3.71
N VAL A 74 -14.37 -3.62 3.47
CA VAL A 74 -13.72 -3.80 2.17
C VAL A 74 -14.73 -4.12 1.07
N LEU A 75 -15.68 -5.03 1.32
CA LEU A 75 -16.71 -5.40 0.35
C LEU A 75 -17.62 -4.22 0.02
N LEU A 76 -18.08 -3.49 1.03
CA LEU A 76 -18.96 -2.33 0.86
C LEU A 76 -18.25 -1.18 0.14
N ALA A 77 -17.00 -0.88 0.51
CA ALA A 77 -16.21 0.16 -0.13
C ALA A 77 -15.93 -0.13 -1.61
N ARG A 78 -15.84 -1.40 -2.01
CA ARG A 78 -15.66 -1.80 -3.42
C ARG A 78 -16.96 -1.90 -4.21
N GLY A 79 -18.05 -2.34 -3.58
CA GLY A 79 -19.36 -2.43 -4.24
C GLY A 79 -20.08 -1.08 -4.36
N TYR A 80 -19.97 -0.22 -3.34
CA TYR A 80 -20.78 0.99 -3.19
C TYR A 80 -19.96 2.28 -3.07
N GLY A 81 -18.63 2.16 -2.99
CA GLY A 81 -17.74 3.29 -2.78
C GLY A 81 -17.57 3.65 -1.30
N LEU A 82 -16.61 4.55 -1.02
CA LEU A 82 -16.41 5.07 0.32
C LEU A 82 -17.45 6.15 0.64
N PRO A 83 -17.87 6.29 1.91
CA PRO A 83 -18.67 7.42 2.34
C PRO A 83 -18.01 8.75 1.97
N LYS A 84 -18.82 9.75 1.60
CA LYS A 84 -18.30 11.09 1.30
C LYS A 84 -17.59 11.64 2.54
N GLN A 85 -16.29 11.92 2.38
CA GLN A 85 -15.50 12.56 3.43
C GLN A 85 -15.74 14.07 3.37
N ASN A 86 -16.29 14.65 4.43
CA ASN A 86 -16.35 16.09 4.59
C ASN A 86 -14.99 16.55 5.14
N ILE A 87 -14.31 17.44 4.40
CA ILE A 87 -13.07 18.07 4.84
C ILE A 87 -13.44 19.47 5.31
N ASN A 88 -13.17 19.78 6.58
CA ASN A 88 -13.22 21.15 7.06
C ASN A 88 -11.85 21.80 6.87
N ILE A 89 -11.82 22.98 6.25
CA ILE A 89 -10.60 23.72 5.96
C ILE A 89 -10.70 25.07 6.69
N ASP A 90 -10.02 25.15 7.83
CA ASP A 90 -9.89 26.39 8.60
C ASP A 90 -8.62 27.13 8.13
N ASN A 91 -8.76 28.04 7.16
CA ASN A 91 -7.66 28.87 6.68
C ASN A 91 -7.84 30.33 7.11
N GLU A 92 -6.81 30.91 7.72
CA GLU A 92 -6.73 32.35 7.97
C GLU A 92 -6.22 33.07 6.71
N VAL A 93 -7.08 33.87 6.09
CA VAL A 93 -6.73 34.64 4.89
C VAL A 93 -6.41 36.07 5.29
N THR A 94 -5.13 36.45 5.20
CA THR A 94 -4.72 37.85 5.32
C THR A 94 -4.84 38.53 3.95
N VAL A 95 -5.76 39.49 3.82
CA VAL A 95 -5.91 40.31 2.60
C VAL A 95 -5.19 41.63 2.79
N VAL A 96 -4.17 41.90 1.97
CA VAL A 96 -3.47 43.20 1.94
C VAL A 96 -3.93 43.98 0.72
N PHE A 97 -4.57 45.13 0.93
CA PHE A 97 -4.94 46.05 -0.15
C PHE A 97 -3.82 47.10 -0.33
N THR A 98 -3.15 47.08 -1.47
CA THR A 98 -2.25 48.17 -1.89
C THR A 98 -3.00 49.13 -2.78
N ARG A 99 -2.98 50.43 -2.44
CA ARG A 99 -3.47 51.49 -3.34
C ARG A 99 -2.31 51.99 -4.18
N ASP A 100 -2.44 51.92 -5.50
CA ASP A 100 -1.54 52.60 -6.42
C ASP A 100 -1.83 54.10 -6.38
N ASN A 101 -0.95 54.87 -5.74
CA ASN A 101 -1.04 56.33 -5.73
C ASN A 101 -0.63 56.87 -7.11
N ALA A 102 -1.58 56.94 -8.03
CA ALA A 102 -1.43 57.74 -9.24
C ALA A 102 -1.49 59.22 -8.85
N SER A 103 -0.34 59.90 -8.84
CA SER A 103 -0.24 61.33 -8.61
C SER A 103 -0.82 62.10 -9.80
N THR A 104 -2.10 62.46 -9.74
CA THR A 104 -2.64 63.51 -10.62
C THR A 104 -2.20 64.87 -10.08
N LYS A 105 -1.18 65.44 -10.73
CA LYS A 105 -0.79 66.85 -10.51
C LYS A 105 -1.96 67.74 -10.90
N TYR A 106 -2.65 68.31 -9.92
CA TYR A 106 -3.55 69.44 -10.13
C TYR A 106 -2.70 70.68 -10.46
N LYS A 107 -2.97 71.33 -11.60
CA LYS A 107 -2.42 72.63 -11.97
C LYS A 107 -3.54 73.67 -11.76
N PRO A 108 -3.26 74.79 -11.06
CA PRO A 108 -4.28 75.76 -10.62
C PRO A 108 -5.02 76.41 -11.79
#